data_AF-A0A1M5C650-F1
#
_entry.id   AF-A0A1M5C650-F1
#
_cell.length_a   1.000
_cell.length_b   1.000
_cell.length_c   1.000
_cell.angle_alpha   90.00
_cell.angle_beta   90.00
_cell.angle_gamma   90.00
#
_symmetry.space_group_name_H-M   'P 1'
#
loop_
_entity.id
_entity.type
_entity.pdbx_description
1 polymer ?
#
loop_
_entity_poly.entity_id
_entity_poly.type
_entity_poly.pdbx_seq_one_letter_code
_entity_poly.pdbx_strand_id
1 'polypeptide(L)'
;MVQTPTHTSSNWAKRLLGWRQLLVVVLTGLVLASALAVITSAHLTRVQYARLQQLESEKDRLQTEWGQLLLEESTWSAPSRIERLASERLDMRVPELDEIRVIRR
;
A
#
# COMPACT_ATOMS: atom_id res chain seq x y z
N MET A 1 -3.31 -12.39 -89.56
CA MET A 1 -2.75 -12.95 -88.31
C MET A 1 -1.81 -11.89 -87.78
N VAL A 2 -2.11 -11.16 -86.70
CA VAL A 2 -2.14 -11.62 -85.31
C VAL A 2 -2.99 -10.64 -84.48
N GLN A 3 -3.96 -11.14 -83.73
CA GLN A 3 -4.60 -10.38 -82.65
C GLN A 3 -3.81 -10.65 -81.37
N THR A 4 -3.43 -9.59 -80.65
CA THR A 4 -2.90 -9.67 -79.27
C THR A 4 -4.03 -9.33 -78.29
N PRO A 5 -4.36 -10.19 -77.32
CA PRO A 5 -5.26 -9.81 -76.25
C PRO A 5 -4.48 -9.26 -75.05
N THR A 6 -4.72 -8.00 -74.69
CA THR A 6 -4.31 -7.41 -73.41
C THR A 6 -5.50 -7.28 -72.47
N HIS A 7 -5.68 -8.26 -71.59
CA HIS A 7 -6.51 -8.11 -70.39
C HIS A 7 -5.64 -8.33 -69.14
N THR A 8 -4.90 -7.29 -68.75
CA THR A 8 -4.28 -7.18 -67.42
C THR A 8 -5.36 -6.70 -66.46
N SER A 9 -5.99 -7.64 -65.76
CA SER A 9 -6.95 -7.31 -64.71
C SER A 9 -6.18 -6.86 -63.45
N SER A 10 -6.36 -5.61 -63.04
CA SER A 10 -5.67 -4.91 -61.94
C SER A 10 -6.06 -5.39 -60.53
N ASN A 11 -6.37 -6.68 -60.38
CA ASN A 11 -6.93 -7.28 -59.18
C ASN A 11 -5.89 -7.33 -58.04
N TRP A 12 -4.60 -7.36 -58.39
CA TRP A 12 -3.49 -7.43 -57.44
C TRP A 12 -3.37 -6.18 -56.57
N ALA A 13 -3.61 -4.99 -57.15
CA ALA A 13 -3.56 -3.72 -56.43
C ALA A 13 -4.73 -3.60 -55.44
N LYS A 14 -5.92 -4.06 -55.82
CA LYS A 14 -7.10 -4.11 -54.93
C LYS A 14 -6.88 -5.05 -53.75
N ARG A 15 -6.24 -6.20 -53.98
CA ARG A 15 -5.92 -7.17 -52.91
C ARG A 15 -4.89 -6.62 -51.92
N LEU A 16 -3.88 -5.89 -52.43
CA LEU A 16 -2.89 -5.21 -51.59
C LEU A 16 -3.52 -4.04 -50.80
N LEU A 17 -4.40 -3.27 -51.43
CA LEU A 17 -5.07 -2.13 -50.80
C LEU A 17 -6.07 -2.58 -49.72
N GLY A 18 -6.80 -3.67 -49.95
CA GLY A 18 -7.72 -4.27 -48.98
C GLY A 18 -7.00 -4.84 -47.75
N TRP A 19 -5.83 -5.47 -47.93
CA TRP A 19 -5.03 -5.97 -46.80
C TRP A 19 -4.58 -4.85 -45.87
N ARG A 20 -4.13 -3.71 -46.45
CA ARG A 20 -3.74 -2.53 -45.67
C ARG A 20 -4.89 -1.98 -44.83
N GLN A 21 -6.10 -1.94 -45.39
CA GLN A 21 -7.28 -1.45 -44.65
C GLN A 21 -7.66 -2.40 -43.50
N LEU A 22 -7.61 -3.72 -43.71
CA LEU A 22 -7.83 -4.69 -42.63
C LEU A 22 -6.85 -4.51 -41.47
N LEU A 23 -5.56 -4.31 -41.77
CA LEU A 23 -4.55 -4.05 -40.74
C LEU A 23 -4.87 -2.80 -39.91
N VAL A 24 -5.29 -1.71 -40.56
CA VAL A 24 -5.64 -0.47 -39.86
C VAL A 24 -6.83 -0.68 -38.93
N VAL A 25 -7.89 -1.33 -39.42
CA VAL A 25 -9.10 -1.61 -38.61
C VAL A 25 -8.76 -2.49 -37.39
N VAL A 26 -7.94 -3.52 -37.59
CA VAL A 26 -7.49 -4.38 -36.49
C VAL A 26 -6.67 -3.59 -35.48
N LEU A 27 -5.74 -2.74 -35.95
CA LEU A 27 -4.90 -1.93 -35.07
C LEU A 27 -5.74 -0.94 -34.25
N THR A 28 -6.70 -0.27 -34.89
CA THR A 28 -7.65 0.62 -34.22
C THR A 28 -8.48 -0.13 -33.17
N GLY A 29 -8.98 -1.32 -33.51
CA GLY A 29 -9.70 -2.17 -32.56
C GLY A 29 -8.83 -2.55 -31.35
N LEU A 30 -7.56 -2.91 -31.58
CA LEU A 30 -6.61 -3.23 -30.52
C LEU A 30 -6.36 -2.03 -29.59
N VAL A 31 -6.20 -0.84 -30.15
CA VAL A 31 -5.99 0.39 -29.37
C VAL A 31 -7.21 0.73 -28.52
N LEU A 32 -8.42 0.60 -29.08
CA LEU A 32 -9.66 0.81 -28.32
C LEU A 32 -9.82 -0.21 -27.19
N ALA A 33 -9.54 -1.49 -27.47
CA ALA A 33 -9.57 -2.54 -26.46
C ALA A 33 -8.55 -2.29 -25.35
N SER A 34 -7.33 -1.86 -25.69
CA SER A 34 -6.29 -1.47 -24.75
C SER A 34 -6.72 -0.29 -23.88
N ALA A 35 -7.30 0.75 -24.48
CA ALA A 35 -7.80 1.91 -23.74
C ALA A 35 -8.86 1.51 -22.71
N LEU A 36 -9.83 0.67 -23.10
CA LEU A 36 -10.85 0.16 -22.18
C LEU A 36 -10.24 -0.69 -21.06
N ALA A 37 -9.29 -1.58 -21.39
CA ALA A 37 -8.60 -2.41 -20.41
C ALA A 37 -7.80 -1.59 -19.38
N VAL A 38 -7.16 -0.50 -19.80
CA VAL A 38 -6.44 0.40 -18.91
C VAL A 38 -7.41 1.13 -17.97
N ILE A 39 -8.54 1.62 -18.50
CA ILE A 39 -9.56 2.32 -17.71
C ILE A 39 -10.15 1.39 -16.64
N THR A 40 -10.51 0.15 -17.01
CA THR A 40 -11.05 -0.82 -16.06
C THR A 40 -10.02 -1.21 -15.01
N SER A 41 -8.77 -1.44 -15.40
CA SER A 41 -7.66 -1.68 -14.48
C SER A 41 -7.52 -0.54 -13.47
N ALA A 42 -7.46 0.72 -13.94
CA ALA A 42 -7.35 1.88 -13.07
C ALA A 42 -8.55 2.04 -12.11
N HIS A 43 -9.76 1.68 -12.55
CA HIS A 43 -10.94 1.71 -11.70
C HIS A 43 -10.85 0.65 -10.59
N LEU A 44 -10.50 -0.60 -10.95
CA LEU A 44 -10.31 -1.68 -9.97
C LEU A 44 -9.19 -1.35 -8.99
N THR A 45 -8.08 -0.78 -9.46
CA THR A 45 -6.99 -0.30 -8.62
C THR A 45 -7.50 0.71 -7.60
N ARG A 46 -8.24 1.75 -8.02
CA ARG A 46 -8.78 2.75 -7.09
C ARG A 46 -9.66 2.15 -6.00
N VAL A 47 -10.53 1.20 -6.34
CA VAL A 47 -11.41 0.54 -5.36
C VAL A 47 -10.63 -0.30 -4.37
N GLN A 48 -9.65 -1.07 -4.84
CA GLN A 48 -8.79 -1.89 -3.97
C GLN A 48 -7.93 -1.03 -3.04
N TYR A 49 -7.36 0.07 -3.56
CA TYR A 49 -6.59 1.02 -2.76
C TYR A 49 -7.45 1.73 -1.71
N ALA A 50 -8.68 2.12 -2.04
CA ALA A 50 -9.59 2.72 -1.08
C ALA A 50 -9.87 1.78 0.11
N ARG A 51 -10.04 0.48 -0.16
CA ARG A 51 -10.23 -0.53 0.89
C ARG A 51 -8.98 -0.71 1.76
N LEU A 52 -7.80 -0.75 1.13
CA LEU A 52 -6.53 -0.82 1.86
C LEU A 52 -6.36 0.39 2.80
N GLN A 53 -6.61 1.59 2.29
CA GLN A 53 -6.51 2.82 3.06
C GLN A 53 -7.48 2.87 4.25
N GLN A 54 -8.69 2.30 4.12
CA GLN A 54 -9.61 2.17 5.25
C GLN A 54 -9.02 1.29 6.35
N LEU A 55 -8.49 0.11 6.01
CA LEU A 55 -7.90 -0.79 7.01
C LEU A 55 -6.66 -0.17 7.66
N GLU A 56 -5.81 0.52 6.89
CA GLU A 56 -4.66 1.25 7.42
C GLU A 56 -5.09 2.34 8.40
N SER A 57 -6.13 3.11 8.05
CA SER A 57 -6.65 4.15 8.94
C SER A 57 -7.19 3.61 10.26
N GLU A 58 -7.81 2.43 10.24
CA GLU A 58 -8.35 1.79 11.44
C GLU A 58 -7.22 1.24 12.32
N LYS A 59 -6.20 0.63 11.71
CA LYS A 59 -4.98 0.22 12.40
C LYS A 59 -4.29 1.41 13.07
N ASP A 60 -4.12 2.52 12.37
CA ASP A 60 -3.45 3.72 12.91
C ASP A 60 -4.23 4.33 14.08
N ARG A 61 -5.57 4.32 13.98
CA ARG A 61 -6.45 4.74 15.08
C ARG A 61 -6.24 3.86 16.32
N LEU A 62 -6.31 2.53 16.17
CA LEU A 62 -6.11 1.60 17.28
C LEU A 62 -4.70 1.72 17.89
N GLN A 63 -3.68 1.95 17.06
CA GLN A 63 -2.31 2.13 17.51
C GLN A 63 -2.16 3.43 18.34
N THR A 64 -2.90 4.47 17.97
CA THR A 64 -2.97 5.73 18.75
C THR A 64 -3.66 5.52 20.09
N GLU A 65 -4.82 4.85 20.09
CA GLU A 65 -5.55 4.51 21.33
C GLU A 65 -4.68 3.64 22.25
N TRP A 66 -3.99 2.64 21.71
CA TRP A 66 -3.06 1.82 22.48
C TRP A 66 -1.89 2.62 23.04
N GLY A 67 -1.32 3.55 22.26
CA GLY A 67 -0.28 4.45 22.73
C GLY A 67 -0.74 5.34 23.89
N GLN A 68 -1.98 5.84 23.83
CA GLN A 68 -2.59 6.60 24.93
C GLN A 68 -2.75 5.75 26.18
N LEU A 69 -3.30 4.54 26.05
CA LEU A 69 -3.45 3.59 27.16
C LEU A 69 -2.10 3.21 27.77
N LEU A 70 -1.06 3.04 26.95
CA LEU A 70 0.28 2.73 27.46
C LEU A 70 0.88 3.91 28.23
N LEU A 71 0.63 5.14 27.78
CA LEU A 71 1.05 6.34 28.51
C LEU A 71 0.28 6.48 29.84
N GLU A 72 -1.02 6.19 29.84
CA GLU A 72 -1.82 6.08 31.06
C GLU A 72 -1.23 5.02 31.99
N GLU A 73 -0.98 3.79 31.52
CA GLU A 73 -0.43 2.71 32.35
C GLU A 73 0.99 3.02 32.86
N SER A 74 1.86 3.61 32.04
CA SER A 74 3.21 4.01 32.45
C SER A 74 3.20 5.09 33.54
N THR A 75 2.15 5.92 33.57
CA THR A 75 1.92 6.91 34.63
C THR A 75 1.48 6.25 35.94
N TRP A 76 0.86 5.06 35.88
CA TRP A 76 0.37 4.32 37.04
C TRP A 76 1.33 3.22 37.54
N SER A 77 2.25 2.74 36.70
CA SER A 77 3.02 1.51 36.97
C SER A 77 4.43 1.65 37.60
N ALA A 78 5.02 2.84 37.79
CA ALA A 78 6.47 2.89 38.10
C ALA A 78 6.91 3.05 39.59
N PRO A 79 6.34 3.86 40.50
CA PRO A 79 6.85 3.89 41.88
C PRO A 79 5.83 3.65 43.00
N SER A 80 4.58 4.12 42.86
CA SER A 80 3.69 4.31 44.02
C SER A 80 3.27 3.03 44.73
N ARG A 81 3.22 1.88 44.04
CA ARG A 81 2.83 0.60 44.63
C ARG A 81 4.01 -0.13 45.27
N ILE A 82 5.20 -0.03 44.67
CA ILE A 82 6.44 -0.63 45.22
C ILE A 82 6.91 0.18 46.43
N GLU A 83 6.84 1.51 46.36
CA GLU A 83 7.20 2.42 47.45
C GLU A 83 6.28 2.27 48.65
N ARG A 84 4.95 2.15 48.45
CA ARG A 84 4.01 1.84 49.52
C ARG A 84 4.27 0.47 50.15
N LEU A 85 4.48 -0.58 49.34
CA LEU A 85 4.78 -1.91 49.90
C LEU A 85 6.13 -1.94 50.63
N ALA A 86 7.15 -1.22 50.16
CA ALA A 86 8.46 -1.15 50.81
C ALA A 86 8.40 -0.33 52.12
N SER A 87 7.64 0.77 52.14
CA SER A 87 7.46 1.55 53.37
C SER A 87 6.57 0.83 54.40
N GLU A 88 5.45 0.23 53.97
CA GLU A 88 4.49 -0.42 54.87
C GLU A 88 4.93 -1.82 55.34
N ARG A 89 5.57 -2.64 54.49
CA ARG A 89 5.96 -4.01 54.85
C ARG A 89 7.41 -4.18 55.27
N LEU A 90 8.30 -3.27 54.87
CA LEU A 90 9.74 -3.39 55.13
C LEU A 90 10.28 -2.26 56.04
N ASP A 91 9.42 -1.34 56.51
CA ASP A 91 9.80 -0.12 57.29
C ASP A 91 10.98 0.63 56.65
N MET A 92 11.09 0.59 55.32
CA MET A 92 12.18 1.23 54.60
C MET A 92 11.94 2.74 54.60
N ARG A 93 12.90 3.46 55.20
CA ARG A 93 13.04 4.92 55.23
C ARG A 93 14.29 5.29 54.45
N VAL A 94 14.25 6.40 53.72
CA VAL A 94 15.43 6.89 52.99
C VAL A 94 16.48 7.31 54.03
N PRO A 95 17.65 6.66 54.09
CA PRO A 95 18.65 6.97 55.10
C PRO A 95 19.26 8.34 54.83
N GLU A 96 19.51 9.12 55.89
CA GLU A 96 20.22 10.39 55.78
C GLU A 96 21.70 10.15 55.41
N LEU A 97 22.32 11.15 54.77
CA LEU A 97 23.67 11.09 54.18
C LEU A 97 24.77 10.58 55.13
N ASP A 98 24.52 10.61 56.45
CA ASP A 98 25.46 10.20 57.50
C ASP A 98 25.53 8.68 57.73
N GLU A 99 24.59 7.89 57.18
CA GLU A 99 24.58 6.42 57.30
C GLU A 99 25.23 5.68 56.12
N ILE A 100 25.70 6.42 55.10
CA ILE A 100 26.25 5.83 53.88
C ILE A 100 27.73 5.50 54.07
N ARG A 101 28.04 4.23 54.40
CA ARG A 101 29.43 3.74 54.50
C ARG A 101 29.87 3.07 53.20
N VAL A 102 30.67 3.77 52.39
CA VAL A 102 31.23 3.26 51.14
C VAL A 102 32.42 2.35 51.43
N ILE A 103 32.28 1.06 51.16
CA ILE A 103 33.40 0.10 51.27
C ILE A 103 34.14 0.09 49.94
N ARG A 104 35.33 0.68 49.93
CA ARG A 104 36.24 0.66 48.77
C ARG A 104 37.04 -0.64 48.81
N ARG A 105 37.01 -1.40 47.71
CA ARG A 105 37.84 -2.60 47.51
C ARG A 105 39.24 -2.21 47.04
#